data_AF-A0A521WB48-F1
#
_entry.id   AF-A0A521WB48-F1
#
_cell.length_a   1.000
_cell.length_b   1.000
_cell.length_c   1.000
_cell.angle_alpha   90.00
_cell.angle_beta   90.00
_cell.angle_gamma   90.00
#
_symmetry.space_group_name_H-M   'P 1'
#
loop_
_entity.id
_entity.type
_entity.pdbx_description
1 polymer ?
#
loop_
_entity_poly.entity_id
_entity_poly.type
_entity_poly.pdbx_seq_one_letter_code
_entity_poly.pdbx_strand_id
1 'polypeptide(L)' 'MPLDKDLQSIQEMRDLVQKAKEAQLEFRAYDQTRVDRICKAMADAGFEAAERLGRLAHEETGFGKPEDK' A
#
# COMPACT_ATOMS: atom_id res chain seq x y z
N MET A 1 25.72 10.67 -12.89
CA MET A 1 25.77 10.46 -11.43
C MET A 1 24.35 10.18 -10.97
N PRO A 2 24.10 9.17 -10.13
CA PRO A 2 22.77 9.02 -9.54
C PRO A 2 22.41 10.30 -8.79
N LEU A 3 21.14 10.72 -8.84
CA LEU A 3 20.66 11.82 -8.01
C LEU A 3 20.87 11.50 -6.53
N ASP A 4 21.00 12.52 -5.68
CA ASP A 4 21.02 12.33 -4.23
C ASP A 4 19.72 11.68 -3.74
N LYS A 5 19.80 10.89 -2.67
CA LYS A 5 18.69 10.05 -2.18
C LYS A 5 17.44 10.88 -1.81
N ASP A 6 17.63 12.08 -1.30
CA ASP A 6 16.55 13.03 -0.99
C ASP A 6 15.85 13.53 -2.25
N LEU A 7 16.60 13.87 -3.29
CA LEU A 7 16.04 14.28 -4.59
C LEU A 7 15.28 13.12 -5.26
N GLN A 8 15.79 11.90 -5.15
CA GLN A 8 15.08 10.70 -5.63
C GLN A 8 13.77 10.48 -4.87
N SER A 9 13.79 10.58 -3.54
CA SER A 9 12.59 10.43 -2.70
C SER A 9 11.54 11.50 -3.01
N ILE A 10 11.96 12.75 -3.25
CA ILE A 10 11.05 13.82 -3.67
C ILE A 10 10.43 13.51 -5.05
N GLN A 11 11.22 13.00 -5.98
CA GLN A 11 10.71 12.67 -7.31
C GLN A 11 9.72 11.50 -7.25
N GLU A 12 10.05 10.44 -6.50
CA GLU A 12 9.16 9.31 -6.28
C GLU A 12 7.82 9.76 -5.66
N MET A 13 7.87 10.63 -4.65
CA MET A 13 6.66 11.20 -4.04
C MET A 13 5.80 11.93 -5.08
N ARG A 14 6.38 12.77 -5.94
CA ARG A 14 5.64 13.48 -7.00
C ARG A 14 4.97 12.50 -7.96
N ASP A 15 5.71 11.47 -8.38
CA ASP A 15 5.21 10.47 -9.32
C ASP A 15 4.05 9.67 -8.70
N LEU A 16 4.17 9.29 -7.43
CA LEU A 16 3.12 8.58 -6.69
C LEU A 16 1.86 9.43 -6.51
N VAL A 17 2.00 10.71 -6.15
CA VAL A 17 0.86 11.63 -5.99
C VAL A 17 0.13 11.85 -7.32
N GLN A 18 0.86 12.00 -8.42
CA GLN A 18 0.27 12.14 -9.74
C GLN A 18 -0.52 10.89 -10.14
N LYS A 19 0.07 9.70 -9.98
CA LYS A 19 -0.61 8.42 -10.24
C LYS A 19 -1.84 8.22 -9.35
N ALA A 20 -1.75 8.57 -8.07
CA ALA A 20 -2.87 8.47 -7.14
C ALA A 20 -4.04 9.37 -7.57
N LYS A 21 -3.76 10.59 -8.05
CA LYS A 21 -4.78 11.51 -8.56
C LYS A 21 -5.49 10.93 -9.79
N GLU A 22 -4.74 10.38 -10.74
CA GLU A 22 -5.30 9.75 -11.93
C GLU A 22 -6.17 8.53 -11.57
N ALA A 23 -5.67 7.65 -10.71
CA ALA A 23 -6.42 6.49 -10.23
C ALA A 23 -7.70 6.89 -9.48
N GLN A 24 -7.64 7.94 -8.66
CA GLN A 24 -8.81 8.45 -7.93
C GLN A 24 -9.88 9.00 -8.88
N LEU A 25 -9.47 9.68 -9.95
CA LEU A 25 -10.39 10.21 -10.97
C LEU A 25 -11.11 9.12 -11.76
N GLU A 26 -10.49 7.96 -11.94
CA GLU A 26 -11.18 6.78 -12.50
C GLU A 26 -12.08 6.13 -11.44
N PHE A 27 -11.55 5.91 -10.24
CA PHE A 27 -12.26 5.23 -9.14
C PHE A 27 -13.55 5.95 -8.75
N ARG A 28 -13.60 7.29 -8.80
CA ARG A 28 -14.83 8.06 -8.50
C ARG A 28 -16.01 7.77 -9.42
N ALA A 29 -15.78 7.14 -10.58
CA ALA A 29 -16.84 6.76 -11.51
C ALA A 29 -17.38 5.34 -11.25
N TYR A 30 -16.83 4.63 -10.27
CA TYR A 30 -17.27 3.27 -9.94
C TYR A 30 -18.57 3.28 -9.15
N ASP A 31 -19.40 2.27 -9.39
CA ASP A 31 -20.57 1.99 -8.56
C ASP A 31 -20.17 1.31 -7.24
N GLN A 32 -21.12 1.25 -6.30
CA GLN A 32 -20.91 0.66 -4.98
C GLN A 32 -20.46 -0.79 -5.07
N THR A 33 -21.06 -1.59 -5.97
CA THR A 33 -20.72 -3.01 -6.10
C THR A 33 -19.29 -3.22 -6.56
N ARG A 34 -18.78 -2.40 -7.47
CA ARG A 34 -17.39 -2.45 -7.92
C ARG A 34 -16.44 -2.03 -6.81
N VAL A 35 -16.77 -0.98 -6.06
CA VAL A 35 -16.01 -0.57 -4.86
C VAL A 35 -15.96 -1.70 -3.83
N ASP A 36 -17.08 -2.33 -3.51
CA ASP A 36 -17.17 -3.43 -2.55
C ASP A 36 -16.31 -4.63 -2.97
N ARG A 37 -16.28 -4.96 -4.27
CA ARG A 37 -15.41 -6.03 -4.79
C ARG A 37 -13.93 -5.72 -4.60
N ILE A 38 -13.52 -4.46 -4.82
CA ILE A 38 -12.14 -4.03 -4.61
C ILE A 38 -11.79 -4.14 -3.11
N CYS A 39 -12.64 -3.62 -2.23
CA CYS A 39 -12.45 -3.71 -0.78
C CYS A 39 -12.37 -5.17 -0.30
N LYS A 40 -13.25 -6.05 -0.82
CA LYS A 40 -13.22 -7.47 -0.52
C LYS A 40 -11.91 -8.11 -0.96
N ALA A 41 -11.46 -7.87 -2.19
CA ALA A 41 -10.20 -8.41 -2.68
C ALA A 41 -9.00 -7.93 -1.85
N MET A 42 -8.99 -6.65 -1.43
CA MET A 42 -7.96 -6.10 -0.55
C MET A 42 -7.95 -6.79 0.84
N ALA A 43 -9.13 -7.01 1.42
CA ALA A 43 -9.27 -7.67 2.71
C ALA A 43 -8.84 -9.15 2.63
N ASP A 44 -9.28 -9.87 1.62
CA ASP A 44 -8.93 -11.28 1.39
C ASP A 44 -7.40 -11.43 1.22
N ALA A 45 -6.78 -10.60 0.38
CA ALA A 45 -5.33 -10.60 0.19
C ALA A 45 -4.55 -10.22 1.46
N GLY A 46 -5.06 -9.26 2.25
CA GLY A 46 -4.48 -8.88 3.53
C GLY A 46 -4.51 -10.02 4.53
N PHE A 47 -5.63 -10.75 4.60
CA PHE A 47 -5.79 -11.92 5.46
C PHE A 47 -4.87 -13.07 5.05
N GLU A 48 -4.81 -13.39 3.75
CA GLU A 48 -3.91 -14.43 3.22
C GLU A 48 -2.42 -14.13 3.49
N ALA A 49 -2.05 -12.84 3.50
CA ALA A 49 -0.68 -12.40 3.73
C ALA A 49 -0.35 -12.09 5.21
N ALA A 50 -1.33 -12.17 6.12
CA ALA A 50 -1.22 -11.63 7.48
C ALA A 50 0.01 -12.15 8.24
N GLU A 51 0.19 -13.47 8.27
CA GLU A 51 1.30 -14.11 8.99
C GLU A 51 2.68 -13.66 8.45
N ARG A 52 2.81 -13.54 7.12
CA ARG A 52 4.05 -13.07 6.48
C ARG A 52 4.32 -11.61 6.81
N LEU A 53 3.29 -10.77 6.77
CA LEU A 53 3.40 -9.34 7.05
C LEU A 53 3.69 -9.07 8.53
N GLY A 54 3.06 -9.80 9.44
CA GLY A 54 3.30 -9.70 10.88
C GLY A 54 4.74 -10.07 11.25
N ARG A 55 5.29 -11.15 10.66
CA ARG A 55 6.72 -11.48 10.79
C ARG A 55 7.63 -10.39 10.25
N LEU A 56 7.40 -9.93 9.03
CA LEU A 56 8.24 -8.90 8.40
C LEU A 56 8.28 -7.62 9.24
N ALA A 57 7.13 -7.18 9.75
CA ALA A 57 7.05 -6.00 10.61
C ALA A 57 7.82 -6.18 11.92
N HIS A 58 7.76 -7.37 12.54
CA HIS A 58 8.54 -7.66 13.74
C HIS A 58 10.04 -7.73 13.45
N GLU A 59 10.45 -8.38 12.36
CA GLU A 59 11.85 -8.49 11.94
C GLU A 59 12.47 -7.12 11.62
N GLU A 60 11.72 -6.24 10.96
CA GLU A 60 12.19 -4.90 10.59
C GLU A 60 12.29 -3.95 11.79
N THR A 61 11.32 -4.02 12.71
CA THR A 61 11.19 -3.01 13.80
C THR A 61 11.65 -3.52 15.16
N GLY A 62 11.69 -4.83 15.38
CA GLY A 62 11.89 -5.47 16.67
C GLY A 62 10.70 -5.35 17.64
N PHE A 63 9.56 -4.80 17.22
CA PHE A 63 8.44 -4.50 18.12
C PHE A 63 7.32 -5.54 18.09
N GLY A 64 6.66 -5.75 19.24
CA GLY A 64 5.49 -6.60 19.39
C GLY A 64 5.78 -8.10 19.20
N LYS A 65 4.72 -8.90 19.02
CA LYS A 65 4.79 -10.33 18.66
C LYS A 65 4.17 -10.54 17.28
N PRO A 66 4.78 -11.35 16.39
CA PRO A 66 4.23 -11.59 15.05
C PRO A 66 2.80 -12.13 15.04
N GLU A 67 2.41 -12.91 16.05
CA GLU A 67 1.09 -13.54 16.13
C GLU A 67 -0.03 -12.56 16.53
N ASP A 68 0.34 -11.44 17.14
CA ASP A 68 -0.57 -10.36 17.55
C ASP A 68 -0.63 -9.23 16.49
N LYS A 69 0.05 -9.39 15.35
CA LYS A 69 0.23 -8.37 14.29
C LYS A 69 -0.52 -8.68 13.00
#